data_AF-A0A4Q3TD34-F1
#
_entry.id   AF-A0A4Q3TD34-F1
#
_cell.length_a   1.000
_cell.length_b   1.000
_cell.length_c   1.000
_cell.angle_alpha   90.00
_cell.angle_beta   90.00
_cell.angle_gamma   90.00
#
_symmetry.space_group_name_H-M   'P 1'
#
loop_
_entity.id
_entity.type
_entity.pdbx_description
1 polymer ?
#
loop_
_entity_poly.entity_id
_entity_poly.type
_entity_poly.pdbx_seq_one_letter_code
_entity_poly.pdbx_strand_id
1 'polypeptide(L)'
;ILSIDDEEFTPGADLDPAVLNLRKFIEEVRRKNLDVPIYVYGETKTSRHIPNDILRELHGFIHMFEDTPEFMARHIIREAKSYLEGVQPPFFKALLDYAEDGSYSWHCPGHSGGVAFLKSPIGQMFHQFFGENMLRADVCNAVEELGQLLDHTGPVAASERNAARIFNADHCFFVTNGTSTSNKMVWHHTVAPDDVVVVDRNCHKSILHAIIMTGAVPVFMKPTRNHFGIIGPIPQSEFEPAAIKAKIRANPLLKGVDADKVKPRVMTLTQSTYDGVIYNTETIKKMLDGYVDTLHFDEAWLPHAAFHPFYGEYHAMGRKRVRPKESLTFATQSTHKLLAGISQASHVLVQDSQHRKLDRHLFNEAYLMHTSTSPQYSIIASCDVAAAMMEPPGGTALVEESILEALDFRRAMRKVDEEYGKDWWFKVWGPDKLVEEGIGRADDWIIKGEARTAKWHGFGNLAEGFNMLDPIKSTIVTPGMNLNGKFDKTGIPASIVTKFLAEHGIIVEKTGLYSFFIMFTIGITKGRWNTLLTALQQFKDDYAKNQPMWRILPEFCQQFPRYERMGLADLCQHIHELYAKYDIARLTTEMYL
;
A
#
# COMPACT_ATOMS: atom_id res chain seq x y z
N ILE A 1 3.21 -24.20 -21.82
CA ILE A 1 2.88 -25.40 -22.63
C ILE A 1 2.67 -26.53 -21.65
N LEU A 2 1.52 -27.19 -21.69
CA LEU A 2 1.25 -28.40 -20.93
C LEU A 2 1.38 -29.60 -21.86
N SER A 3 2.13 -30.61 -21.41
CA SER A 3 2.24 -31.91 -22.07
C SER A 3 1.31 -32.89 -21.37
N ILE A 4 0.43 -33.55 -22.11
CA ILE A 4 -0.45 -34.58 -21.57
C ILE A 4 -0.29 -35.84 -22.44
N ASP A 5 -0.20 -37.01 -21.80
CA ASP A 5 -0.09 -38.28 -22.50
C ASP A 5 -1.49 -38.80 -22.90
N ASP A 6 -1.59 -39.46 -24.05
CA ASP A 6 -2.86 -39.90 -24.64
C ASP A 6 -3.56 -40.99 -23.79
N GLU A 7 -2.79 -41.72 -22.97
CA GLU A 7 -3.26 -42.72 -22.01
C GLU A 7 -3.95 -42.10 -20.77
N GLU A 8 -3.73 -40.82 -20.51
CA GLU A 8 -4.39 -40.10 -19.40
C GLU A 8 -5.80 -39.60 -19.77
N PHE A 9 -6.35 -39.98 -20.94
CA PHE A 9 -7.72 -39.63 -21.36
C PHE A 9 -8.50 -40.89 -21.76
N THR A 10 -9.28 -41.42 -20.82
CA THR A 10 -10.25 -42.49 -21.02
C THR A 10 -11.57 -41.98 -21.61
N PRO A 11 -12.19 -42.72 -22.56
CA PRO A 11 -13.47 -42.34 -23.13
C PRO A 11 -14.61 -42.63 -22.13
N GLY A 12 -14.82 -41.72 -21.16
CA GLY A 12 -15.93 -41.79 -20.21
C GLY A 12 -15.89 -40.72 -19.11
N ALA A 13 -16.86 -39.79 -19.17
CA ALA A 13 -17.23 -38.75 -18.18
C ALA A 13 -16.19 -37.68 -17.80
N ASP A 14 -16.69 -36.49 -17.43
CA ASP A 14 -15.99 -35.24 -17.09
C ASP A 14 -15.04 -35.29 -15.87
N LEU A 15 -14.56 -36.48 -15.48
CA LEU A 15 -13.86 -36.78 -14.23
C LEU A 15 -12.48 -37.45 -14.43
N ASP A 16 -11.96 -37.50 -15.66
CA ASP A 16 -10.62 -38.03 -15.90
C ASP A 16 -9.55 -37.21 -15.14
N PRO A 17 -8.62 -37.84 -14.39
CA PRO A 17 -7.49 -37.15 -13.76
C PRO A 17 -6.79 -36.11 -14.63
N ALA A 18 -6.58 -36.34 -15.94
CA ALA A 18 -5.98 -35.35 -16.82
C ALA A 18 -6.88 -34.12 -17.03
N VAL A 19 -8.18 -34.34 -17.24
CA VAL A 19 -9.18 -33.26 -17.36
C VAL A 19 -9.21 -32.43 -16.07
N LEU A 20 -9.21 -33.09 -14.91
CA LEU A 20 -9.22 -32.41 -13.60
C LEU A 20 -7.93 -31.61 -13.36
N ASN A 21 -6.77 -32.17 -13.69
CA ASN A 21 -5.49 -31.50 -13.59
C ASN A 21 -5.40 -30.29 -14.53
N LEU A 22 -5.89 -30.44 -15.77
CA LEU A 22 -5.95 -29.35 -16.75
C LEU A 22 -6.89 -28.24 -16.29
N ARG A 23 -8.09 -28.59 -15.79
CA ARG A 23 -9.04 -27.63 -15.25
C ARG A 23 -8.42 -26.85 -14.08
N LYS A 24 -7.79 -27.56 -13.13
CA LYS A 24 -7.11 -26.95 -11.99
C LYS A 24 -5.96 -26.02 -12.42
N PHE A 25 -5.16 -26.42 -13.41
CA PHE A 25 -4.10 -25.56 -13.95
C PHE A 25 -4.66 -24.29 -14.59
N ILE A 26 -5.70 -24.42 -15.43
CA ILE A 26 -6.34 -23.30 -16.09
C ILE A 26 -6.95 -22.35 -15.05
N GLU A 27 -7.63 -22.88 -14.04
CA GLU A 27 -8.18 -22.10 -12.92
C GLU A 27 -7.09 -21.29 -12.21
N GLU A 28 -5.94 -21.91 -11.90
CA GLU A 28 -4.81 -21.22 -11.25
C GLU A 28 -4.17 -20.14 -12.14
N VAL A 29 -4.04 -20.40 -13.45
CA VAL A 29 -3.52 -19.40 -14.40
C VAL A 29 -4.50 -18.25 -14.55
N ARG A 30 -5.78 -18.54 -14.81
CA ARG A 30 -6.85 -17.55 -15.05
C ARG A 30 -7.18 -16.73 -13.80
N ARG A 31 -6.95 -17.28 -12.60
CA ARG A 31 -6.99 -16.53 -11.35
C ARG A 31 -6.02 -15.35 -11.33
N LYS A 32 -4.86 -15.48 -11.99
CA LYS A 32 -3.84 -14.43 -12.04
C LYS A 32 -3.87 -13.65 -13.35
N ASN A 33 -4.25 -14.28 -14.46
CA ASN A 33 -4.19 -13.70 -15.78
C ASN A 33 -5.17 -14.33 -16.77
N LEU A 34 -6.10 -13.53 -17.29
CA LEU A 34 -7.14 -13.99 -18.24
C LEU A 34 -6.59 -14.28 -19.64
N ASP A 35 -5.52 -13.61 -20.05
CA ASP A 35 -5.14 -13.51 -21.46
C ASP A 35 -3.84 -14.25 -21.79
N VAL A 36 -3.17 -14.83 -20.79
CA VAL A 36 -1.98 -15.68 -21.03
C VAL A 36 -2.35 -16.81 -22.00
N PRO A 37 -1.63 -16.96 -23.13
CA PRO A 37 -1.89 -18.04 -24.07
C PRO A 37 -1.60 -19.42 -23.47
N ILE A 38 -2.60 -20.31 -23.50
CA ILE A 38 -2.46 -21.69 -23.03
C ILE A 38 -2.53 -22.64 -24.23
N TYR A 39 -1.48 -23.44 -24.38
CA TYR A 39 -1.37 -24.47 -25.40
C TYR A 39 -1.32 -25.86 -24.76
N VAL A 40 -2.08 -26.79 -25.34
CA VAL A 40 -2.04 -28.22 -25.01
C VAL A 40 -1.22 -28.94 -26.08
N TYR A 41 -0.28 -29.75 -25.63
CA TYR A 41 0.53 -30.63 -26.49
C TYR A 41 0.07 -32.08 -26.32
N GLY A 42 -0.15 -32.78 -27.44
CA GLY A 42 -0.59 -34.18 -27.46
C GLY A 42 -0.40 -34.87 -28.83
N GLU A 43 -0.46 -36.21 -28.85
CA GLU A 43 -0.12 -37.00 -30.05
C GLU A 43 -1.33 -37.28 -30.96
N THR A 44 -2.48 -37.72 -30.43
CA THR A 44 -3.64 -38.12 -31.25
C THR A 44 -4.96 -37.44 -30.89
N LYS A 45 -5.03 -36.73 -29.76
CA LYS A 45 -6.30 -36.19 -29.23
C LYS A 45 -6.67 -34.85 -29.85
N THR A 46 -7.81 -34.81 -30.53
CA THR A 46 -8.42 -33.57 -31.07
C THR A 46 -9.38 -32.93 -30.08
N SER A 47 -9.83 -31.71 -30.38
CA SER A 47 -10.81 -30.94 -29.58
C SER A 47 -12.06 -31.74 -29.16
N ARG A 48 -12.46 -32.76 -29.93
CA ARG A 48 -13.59 -33.65 -29.60
C ARG A 48 -13.46 -34.35 -28.24
N HIS A 49 -12.24 -34.56 -27.75
CA HIS A 49 -11.98 -35.32 -26.52
C HIS A 49 -11.87 -34.43 -25.28
N ILE A 50 -11.92 -33.11 -25.45
CA ILE A 50 -11.79 -32.15 -24.36
C ILE A 50 -13.15 -31.50 -24.06
N PRO A 51 -13.56 -31.43 -22.79
CA PRO A 51 -14.76 -30.72 -22.39
C PRO A 51 -14.77 -29.25 -22.89
N ASN A 52 -15.96 -28.78 -23.30
CA ASN A 52 -16.10 -27.46 -23.93
C ASN A 52 -15.72 -26.30 -22.99
N ASP A 53 -15.88 -26.46 -21.68
CA ASP A 53 -15.46 -25.44 -20.71
C ASP A 53 -13.93 -25.25 -20.69
N ILE A 54 -13.16 -26.32 -20.87
CA ILE A 54 -11.70 -26.25 -20.99
C ILE A 54 -11.30 -25.69 -22.36
N LEU A 55 -11.92 -26.19 -23.45
CA LEU A 55 -11.61 -25.73 -24.81
C LEU A 55 -11.70 -24.22 -24.98
N ARG A 56 -12.65 -23.58 -24.31
CA ARG A 56 -12.85 -22.12 -24.37
C ARG A 56 -11.72 -21.31 -23.73
N GLU A 57 -10.92 -21.93 -22.87
CA GLU A 57 -9.81 -21.29 -22.16
C GLU A 57 -8.46 -21.48 -22.88
N LEU A 58 -8.40 -22.43 -23.82
CA LEU A 58 -7.21 -22.76 -24.60
C LEU A 58 -7.05 -21.83 -25.81
N HIS A 59 -5.81 -21.54 -26.16
CA HIS A 59 -5.45 -20.74 -27.34
C HIS A 59 -5.06 -21.61 -28.54
N GLY A 60 -4.60 -22.84 -28.29
CA GLY A 60 -4.26 -23.75 -29.38
C GLY A 60 -3.82 -25.14 -28.92
N PHE A 61 -3.63 -26.00 -29.91
CA PHE A 61 -3.11 -27.35 -29.80
C PHE A 61 -1.77 -27.45 -30.52
N ILE A 62 -0.86 -28.25 -30.00
CA ILE A 62 0.40 -28.59 -30.65
C ILE A 62 0.40 -30.10 -30.86
N HIS A 63 0.34 -30.51 -32.13
CA HIS A 63 0.36 -31.92 -32.53
C HIS A 63 1.77 -32.33 -32.98
N MET A 64 2.31 -33.39 -32.38
CA MET A 64 3.72 -33.79 -32.54
C MET A 64 4.13 -34.12 -33.99
N PHE A 65 3.21 -34.65 -34.80
CA PHE A 65 3.53 -35.19 -36.13
C PHE A 65 2.83 -34.47 -37.29
N GLU A 66 2.02 -33.45 -37.02
CA GLU A 66 1.24 -32.75 -38.04
C GLU A 66 1.88 -31.42 -38.45
N ASP A 67 2.43 -30.67 -37.49
CA ASP A 67 3.04 -29.36 -37.71
C ASP A 67 4.57 -29.41 -37.63
N THR A 68 5.25 -28.58 -38.43
CA THR A 68 6.72 -28.47 -38.32
C THR A 68 7.13 -27.66 -37.10
N PRO A 69 8.24 -28.00 -36.42
CA PRO A 69 8.76 -27.24 -35.29
C PRO A 69 8.97 -25.75 -35.59
N GLU A 70 9.45 -25.41 -36.79
CA GLU A 70 9.69 -24.01 -37.20
C GLU A 70 8.38 -23.21 -37.33
N PHE A 71 7.33 -23.84 -37.84
CA PHE A 71 6.03 -23.19 -37.95
C PHE A 71 5.40 -22.98 -36.56
N MET A 72 5.45 -23.99 -35.69
CA MET A 72 4.97 -23.88 -34.30
C MET A 72 5.71 -22.83 -33.50
N ALA A 73 7.03 -22.75 -33.63
CA ALA A 73 7.82 -21.70 -32.99
C ALA A 73 7.36 -20.30 -33.43
N ARG A 74 7.16 -20.08 -34.74
CA ARG A 74 6.67 -18.79 -35.26
C ARG A 74 5.26 -18.47 -34.76
N HIS A 75 4.37 -19.46 -34.68
CA HIS A 75 3.01 -19.27 -34.18
C HIS A 75 3.01 -18.89 -32.69
N ILE A 76 3.77 -19.60 -31.85
CA ILE A 76 3.90 -19.29 -30.42
C ILE A 76 4.50 -17.89 -30.23
N ILE A 77 5.53 -17.52 -31.00
CA ILE A 77 6.12 -16.17 -30.94
C ILE A 77 5.10 -15.10 -31.33
N ARG A 78 4.25 -15.36 -32.33
CA ARG A 78 3.19 -14.42 -32.74
C ARG A 78 2.19 -14.18 -31.62
N GLU A 79 1.67 -15.24 -30.99
CA GLU A 79 0.70 -15.10 -29.89
C GLU A 79 1.34 -14.49 -28.64
N ALA A 80 2.60 -14.83 -28.34
CA ALA A 80 3.35 -14.20 -27.26
C ALA A 80 3.52 -12.68 -27.49
N LYS A 81 3.83 -12.25 -28.73
CA LYS A 81 3.91 -10.83 -29.09
C LYS A 81 2.56 -10.13 -28.96
N SER A 82 1.50 -10.73 -29.49
CA SER A 82 0.13 -10.21 -29.37
C SER A 82 -0.27 -10.00 -27.90
N TYR A 83 0.04 -10.98 -27.03
CA TYR A 83 -0.18 -10.87 -25.59
C TYR A 83 0.63 -9.73 -24.97
N LEU A 84 1.93 -9.62 -25.28
CA LEU A 84 2.80 -8.55 -24.75
C LEU A 84 2.31 -7.16 -25.17
N GLU A 85 1.89 -6.99 -26.42
CA GLU A 85 1.32 -5.74 -26.92
C GLU A 85 -0.02 -5.38 -26.27
N GLY A 86 -0.78 -6.39 -25.82
CA GLY A 86 -2.07 -6.23 -25.16
C GLY A 86 -1.98 -5.85 -23.69
N VAL A 87 -0.91 -6.25 -22.98
CA VAL A 87 -0.74 -5.96 -21.54
C VAL A 87 -0.05 -4.62 -21.26
N GLN A 88 0.59 -4.01 -22.26
CA GLN A 88 1.27 -2.73 -22.08
C GLN A 88 0.26 -1.59 -21.91
N PRO A 89 0.31 -0.83 -20.80
CA PRO A 89 -0.57 0.31 -20.64
C PRO A 89 -0.12 1.49 -21.53
N PRO A 90 -1.01 2.47 -21.79
CA PRO A 90 -0.86 3.37 -22.94
C PRO A 90 0.43 4.19 -22.96
N PHE A 91 0.84 4.75 -21.82
CA PHE A 91 2.04 5.59 -21.76
C PHE A 91 3.30 4.73 -21.75
N PHE A 92 3.31 3.63 -21.01
CA PHE A 92 4.47 2.73 -21.01
C PHE A 92 4.72 2.12 -22.39
N LYS A 93 3.65 1.78 -23.14
CA LYS A 93 3.75 1.33 -24.53
C LYS A 93 4.45 2.37 -25.40
N ALA A 94 3.95 3.61 -25.40
CA ALA A 94 4.53 4.68 -26.20
C ALA A 94 6.00 4.96 -25.82
N LEU A 95 6.34 4.85 -24.54
CA LEU A 95 7.71 5.00 -24.05
C LEU A 95 8.64 3.86 -24.52
N LEU A 96 8.15 2.62 -24.58
CA LEU A 96 8.89 1.49 -25.14
C LEU A 96 9.13 1.68 -26.63
N ASP A 97 8.08 2.02 -27.39
CA ASP A 97 8.17 2.25 -28.84
C ASP A 97 9.21 3.34 -29.15
N TYR A 98 9.17 4.48 -28.43
CA TYR A 98 10.17 5.55 -28.56
C TYR A 98 11.59 5.09 -28.25
N ALA A 99 11.76 4.27 -27.20
CA ALA A 99 13.09 3.79 -26.80
C ALA A 99 13.67 2.79 -27.82
N GLU A 100 12.82 1.98 -28.46
CA GLU A 100 13.21 1.00 -29.47
C GLU A 100 13.51 1.63 -30.85
N ASP A 101 12.83 2.73 -31.20
CA ASP A 101 13.01 3.44 -32.47
C ASP A 101 14.42 4.04 -32.65
N GLY A 102 15.19 4.22 -31.58
CA GLY A 102 16.61 4.58 -31.64
C GLY A 102 16.89 5.99 -32.18
N SER A 103 15.92 6.89 -32.08
CA SER A 103 15.99 8.26 -32.61
C SER A 103 17.08 9.11 -31.95
N TYR A 104 17.79 9.92 -32.75
CA TYR A 104 18.73 10.93 -32.25
C TYR A 104 17.98 12.17 -31.77
N SER A 105 18.24 12.60 -30.53
CA SER A 105 17.58 13.75 -29.90
C SER A 105 18.51 14.97 -29.77
N TRP A 106 18.06 16.15 -30.19
CA TRP A 106 18.68 17.47 -29.91
C TRP A 106 17.82 18.33 -28.97
N HIS A 107 17.29 17.70 -27.92
CA HIS A 107 16.51 18.36 -26.87
C HIS A 107 17.04 17.99 -25.47
N CYS A 108 16.43 18.56 -24.43
CA CYS A 108 16.70 18.16 -23.05
C CYS A 108 16.21 16.72 -22.78
N PRO A 109 16.82 15.96 -21.85
CA PRO A 109 17.91 16.33 -20.96
C PRO A 109 19.31 16.35 -21.62
N GLY A 110 20.22 17.16 -21.07
CA GLY A 110 21.57 17.36 -21.63
C GLY A 110 22.50 16.14 -21.61
N HIS A 111 22.11 15.03 -20.95
CA HIS A 111 22.84 13.77 -21.07
C HIS A 111 22.53 13.01 -22.36
N SER A 112 21.49 13.39 -23.10
CA SER A 112 21.09 12.86 -24.41
C SER A 112 21.03 11.33 -24.43
N GLY A 113 20.12 10.76 -23.66
CA GLY A 113 19.97 9.31 -23.55
C GLY A 113 21.10 8.60 -22.81
N GLY A 114 22.01 9.34 -22.17
CA GLY A 114 23.09 8.81 -21.34
C GLY A 114 24.49 8.96 -21.94
N VAL A 115 24.57 9.44 -23.19
CA VAL A 115 25.84 9.65 -23.92
C VAL A 115 26.81 10.56 -23.18
N ALA A 116 26.33 11.59 -22.47
CA ALA A 116 27.22 12.46 -21.70
C ALA A 116 27.92 11.73 -20.54
N PHE A 117 27.25 10.76 -19.91
CA PHE A 117 27.83 9.97 -18.82
C PHE A 117 28.98 9.08 -19.30
N LEU A 118 28.94 8.61 -20.55
CA LEU A 118 30.01 7.80 -21.13
C LEU A 118 31.35 8.55 -21.29
N LYS A 119 31.32 9.88 -21.21
CA LYS A 119 32.49 10.77 -21.40
C LYS A 119 33.38 10.93 -20.16
N SER A 120 33.02 10.32 -19.03
CA SER A 120 33.81 10.41 -17.78
C SER A 120 33.81 9.07 -17.03
N PRO A 121 34.92 8.64 -16.38
CA PRO A 121 34.95 7.39 -15.62
C PRO A 121 33.85 7.27 -14.57
N ILE A 122 33.56 8.35 -13.83
CA ILE A 122 32.48 8.35 -12.85
C ILE A 122 31.10 8.27 -13.51
N GLY A 123 30.94 8.86 -14.69
CA GLY A 123 29.71 8.78 -15.46
C GLY A 123 29.49 7.38 -16.03
N GLN A 124 30.53 6.67 -16.45
CA GLN A 124 30.42 5.28 -16.87
C GLN A 124 29.96 4.37 -15.73
N MET A 125 30.46 4.58 -14.51
CA MET A 125 29.97 3.86 -13.33
C MET A 125 28.47 4.12 -13.10
N PHE A 126 28.03 5.38 -13.23
CA PHE A 126 26.61 5.75 -13.12
C PHE A 126 25.75 5.10 -14.22
N HIS A 127 26.22 5.13 -15.47
CA HIS A 127 25.55 4.53 -16.62
C HIS A 127 25.43 3.01 -16.48
N GLN A 128 26.47 2.33 -15.99
CA GLN A 128 26.44 0.88 -15.75
C GLN A 128 25.52 0.51 -14.59
N PHE A 129 25.48 1.33 -13.53
CA PHE A 129 24.64 1.09 -12.38
C PHE A 129 23.15 1.22 -12.69
N PHE A 130 22.74 2.29 -13.38
CA PHE A 130 21.32 2.53 -13.72
C PHE A 130 20.87 1.88 -15.03
N GLY A 131 21.79 1.64 -15.97
CA GLY A 131 21.50 1.06 -17.27
C GLY A 131 21.02 2.07 -18.31
N GLU A 132 21.20 1.72 -19.58
CA GLU A 132 20.90 2.59 -20.73
C GLU A 132 19.40 2.88 -20.87
N ASN A 133 18.53 1.87 -20.67
CA ASN A 133 17.08 2.03 -20.86
C ASN A 133 16.49 3.10 -19.93
N MET A 134 16.93 3.17 -18.67
CA MET A 134 16.45 4.20 -17.74
C MET A 134 16.87 5.60 -18.19
N LEU A 135 18.06 5.74 -18.76
CA LEU A 135 18.60 7.01 -19.26
C LEU A 135 17.99 7.43 -20.60
N ARG A 136 17.62 6.47 -21.46
CA ARG A 136 16.90 6.74 -22.72
C ARG A 136 15.44 7.08 -22.49
N ALA A 137 14.83 6.51 -21.45
CA ALA A 137 13.48 6.86 -21.01
C ALA A 137 13.39 8.24 -20.31
N ASP A 138 14.53 8.88 -20.01
CA ASP A 138 14.56 10.23 -19.46
C ASP A 138 14.49 11.26 -20.59
N VAL A 139 13.27 11.65 -20.93
CA VAL A 139 12.90 12.53 -22.04
C VAL A 139 12.16 13.77 -21.53
N CYS A 140 11.88 14.72 -22.42
CA CYS A 140 11.16 15.93 -22.09
C CYS A 140 9.97 16.17 -23.02
N ASN A 141 9.26 17.28 -22.76
CA ASN A 141 8.12 17.75 -23.53
C ASN A 141 8.35 17.91 -25.05
N ALA A 142 9.59 17.91 -25.55
CA ALA A 142 9.89 17.96 -26.98
C ALA A 142 9.47 16.68 -27.73
N VAL A 143 9.27 15.57 -27.01
CA VAL A 143 8.80 14.30 -27.58
C VAL A 143 7.27 14.29 -27.58
N GLU A 144 6.67 14.88 -28.61
CA GLU A 144 5.21 15.09 -28.68
C GLU A 144 4.39 13.79 -28.69
N GLU A 145 4.93 12.72 -29.26
CA GLU A 145 4.27 11.40 -29.36
C GLU A 145 3.95 10.76 -28.01
N LEU A 146 4.70 11.11 -26.94
CA LEU A 146 4.42 10.65 -25.58
C LEU A 146 3.33 11.46 -24.88
N GLY A 147 2.91 12.59 -25.46
CA GLY A 147 1.98 13.54 -24.85
C GLY A 147 2.62 14.35 -23.71
N GLN A 148 1.79 15.18 -23.07
CA GLN A 148 2.23 16.09 -22.00
C GLN A 148 1.49 15.79 -20.70
N LEU A 149 2.25 15.68 -19.61
CA LEU A 149 1.69 15.51 -18.27
C LEU A 149 0.94 16.76 -17.79
N LEU A 150 1.47 17.95 -18.07
CA LEU A 150 0.91 19.21 -17.57
C LEU A 150 -0.41 19.59 -18.26
N ASP A 151 -0.56 19.22 -19.54
CA ASP A 151 -1.76 19.50 -20.33
C ASP A 151 -2.73 18.30 -20.39
N HIS A 152 -2.34 17.15 -19.82
CA HIS A 152 -3.07 15.89 -19.89
C HIS A 152 -3.43 15.51 -21.33
N THR A 153 -2.42 15.34 -22.19
CA THR A 153 -2.59 15.00 -23.62
C THR A 153 -1.95 13.67 -24.00
N GLY A 154 -2.32 13.13 -25.17
CA GLY A 154 -1.70 11.94 -25.76
C GLY A 154 -1.76 10.68 -24.87
N PRO A 155 -0.72 9.82 -24.91
CA PRO A 155 -0.61 8.62 -24.09
C PRO A 155 -0.72 8.86 -22.58
N VAL A 156 -0.25 10.00 -22.06
CA VAL A 156 -0.42 10.35 -20.63
C VAL A 156 -1.91 10.44 -20.27
N ALA A 157 -2.70 11.18 -21.05
CA ALA A 157 -4.13 11.33 -20.82
C ALA A 157 -4.89 10.00 -20.94
N ALA A 158 -4.46 9.13 -21.87
CA ALA A 158 -5.03 7.80 -22.01
C ALA A 158 -4.76 6.94 -20.75
N SER A 159 -3.55 7.04 -20.20
CA SER A 159 -3.12 6.33 -19.00
C SER A 159 -3.83 6.82 -17.75
N GLU A 160 -3.98 8.14 -17.57
CA GLU A 160 -4.75 8.71 -16.47
C GLU A 160 -6.22 8.28 -16.50
N ARG A 161 -6.84 8.24 -17.70
CA ARG A 161 -8.21 7.71 -17.87
C ARG A 161 -8.28 6.21 -17.57
N ASN A 162 -7.29 5.45 -18.00
CA ASN A 162 -7.23 4.01 -17.73
C ASN A 162 -7.09 3.74 -16.22
N ALA A 163 -6.19 4.46 -15.55
CA ALA A 163 -6.01 4.39 -14.11
C ALA A 163 -7.30 4.80 -13.36
N ALA A 164 -7.98 5.87 -13.78
CA ALA A 164 -9.26 6.27 -13.18
C ALA A 164 -10.30 5.13 -13.25
N ARG A 165 -10.41 4.45 -14.40
CA ARG A 165 -11.26 3.26 -14.58
C ARG A 165 -10.88 2.13 -13.62
N ILE A 166 -9.60 1.81 -13.51
CA ILE A 166 -9.09 0.71 -12.66
C ILE A 166 -9.34 1.00 -11.18
N PHE A 167 -9.08 2.23 -10.73
CA PHE A 167 -9.29 2.65 -9.34
C PHE A 167 -10.75 3.03 -9.01
N ASN A 168 -11.69 2.88 -9.96
CA ASN A 168 -13.10 3.24 -9.80
C ASN A 168 -13.34 4.72 -9.42
N ALA A 169 -12.52 5.61 -9.97
CA ALA A 169 -12.63 7.07 -9.83
C ALA A 169 -13.13 7.71 -11.14
N ASP A 170 -13.67 8.93 -11.06
CA ASP A 170 -14.04 9.70 -12.25
C ASP A 170 -12.80 10.36 -12.88
N HIS A 171 -11.83 10.73 -12.05
CA HIS A 171 -10.56 11.31 -12.47
C HIS A 171 -9.39 10.67 -11.71
N CYS A 172 -8.26 10.52 -12.39
CA CYS A 172 -6.97 10.17 -11.81
C CYS A 172 -5.91 11.12 -12.39
N PHE A 173 -5.09 11.70 -11.53
CA PHE A 173 -3.96 12.53 -11.93
C PHE A 173 -2.67 11.90 -11.44
N PHE A 174 -1.69 11.76 -12.33
CA PHE A 174 -0.36 11.24 -11.97
C PHE A 174 0.47 12.35 -11.33
N VAL A 175 1.13 12.07 -10.21
CA VAL A 175 1.96 13.05 -9.49
C VAL A 175 3.35 12.47 -9.29
N THR A 176 4.37 13.24 -9.69
CA THR A 176 5.77 12.81 -9.72
C THR A 176 6.60 13.30 -8.52
N ASN A 177 5.96 13.95 -7.54
CA ASN A 177 6.63 14.48 -6.34
C ASN A 177 5.97 14.01 -5.02
N GLY A 178 5.46 12.78 -5.04
CA GLY A 178 4.88 12.07 -3.91
C GLY A 178 3.54 12.62 -3.42
N THR A 179 2.90 11.85 -2.55
CA THR A 179 1.60 12.22 -1.97
C THR A 179 1.68 13.47 -1.08
N SER A 180 2.87 13.80 -0.59
CA SER A 180 3.13 15.10 0.05
C SER A 180 2.73 16.27 -0.84
N THR A 181 2.90 16.15 -2.15
CA THR A 181 2.57 17.17 -3.14
C THR A 181 1.12 17.02 -3.60
N SER A 182 0.66 15.78 -3.84
CA SER A 182 -0.77 15.49 -4.12
C SER A 182 -1.70 16.13 -3.11
N ASN A 183 -1.38 16.02 -1.81
CA ASN A 183 -2.13 16.64 -0.73
C ASN A 183 -2.21 18.17 -0.86
N LYS A 184 -1.11 18.83 -1.26
CA LYS A 184 -1.09 20.29 -1.44
C LYS A 184 -1.91 20.71 -2.66
N MET A 185 -1.87 19.94 -3.75
CA MET A 185 -2.68 20.19 -4.94
C MET A 185 -4.19 20.18 -4.60
N VAL A 186 -4.65 19.17 -3.84
CA VAL A 186 -6.03 19.10 -3.36
C VAL A 186 -6.39 20.30 -2.49
N TRP A 187 -5.51 20.67 -1.55
CA TRP A 187 -5.75 21.80 -0.65
C TRP A 187 -5.78 23.15 -1.38
N HIS A 188 -4.80 23.45 -2.24
CA HIS A 188 -4.78 24.70 -3.01
C HIS A 188 -5.95 24.82 -4.00
N HIS A 189 -6.52 23.70 -4.45
CA HIS A 189 -7.74 23.72 -5.24
C HIS A 189 -8.99 24.05 -4.41
N THR A 190 -9.04 23.63 -3.14
CA THR A 190 -10.30 23.60 -2.36
C THR A 190 -10.39 24.65 -1.26
N VAL A 191 -9.25 25.18 -0.82
CA VAL A 191 -9.12 26.01 0.38
C VAL A 191 -8.52 27.37 0.03
N ALA A 192 -9.21 28.44 0.43
CA ALA A 192 -8.72 29.81 0.38
C ALA A 192 -8.23 30.27 1.78
N PRO A 193 -7.51 31.40 1.86
CA PRO A 193 -7.12 31.99 3.15
C PRO A 193 -8.32 32.21 4.08
N ASP A 194 -8.10 32.01 5.38
CA ASP A 194 -9.09 32.14 6.45
C ASP A 194 -10.26 31.12 6.43
N ASP A 195 -10.31 30.22 5.45
CA ASP A 195 -11.31 29.16 5.42
C ASP A 195 -11.17 28.20 6.62
N VAL A 196 -12.31 27.77 7.15
CA VAL A 196 -12.36 26.76 8.20
C VAL A 196 -12.22 25.37 7.58
N VAL A 197 -11.28 24.58 8.10
CA VAL A 197 -10.96 23.22 7.61
C VAL A 197 -10.99 22.21 8.74
N VAL A 198 -11.50 21.01 8.48
CA VAL A 198 -11.57 19.92 9.47
C VAL A 198 -10.43 18.94 9.19
N VAL A 199 -9.59 18.67 10.19
CA VAL A 199 -8.33 17.95 9.95
C VAL A 199 -8.10 16.91 11.02
N ASP A 200 -7.72 15.71 10.60
CA ASP A 200 -7.19 14.69 11.50
C ASP A 200 -5.93 15.19 12.23
N ARG A 201 -5.88 15.09 13.56
CA ARG A 201 -4.67 15.46 14.32
C ARG A 201 -3.48 14.54 14.06
N ASN A 202 -3.70 13.32 13.55
CA ASN A 202 -2.67 12.41 13.08
C ASN A 202 -2.21 12.69 11.64
N CYS A 203 -2.67 13.78 11.02
CA CYS A 203 -2.32 14.09 9.63
C CYS A 203 -0.80 14.15 9.42
N HIS A 204 -0.38 13.74 8.22
CA HIS A 204 1.00 13.84 7.81
C HIS A 204 1.44 15.32 7.74
N LYS A 205 2.73 15.58 7.96
CA LYS A 205 3.33 16.94 7.91
C LYS A 205 2.99 17.72 6.63
N SER A 206 2.71 17.04 5.52
CA SER A 206 2.27 17.70 4.28
C SER A 206 0.95 18.45 4.43
N ILE A 207 0.02 17.96 5.24
CA ILE A 207 -1.25 18.64 5.52
C ILE A 207 -1.02 19.86 6.42
N LEU A 208 -0.14 19.73 7.42
CA LEU A 208 0.30 20.87 8.23
C LEU A 208 0.95 21.95 7.36
N HIS A 209 1.79 21.56 6.41
CA HIS A 209 2.37 22.49 5.44
C HIS A 209 1.29 23.11 4.54
N ALA A 210 0.29 22.35 4.10
CA ALA A 210 -0.81 22.88 3.30
C ALA A 210 -1.63 23.92 4.09
N ILE A 211 -1.91 23.69 5.38
CA ILE A 211 -2.54 24.67 6.27
C ILE A 211 -1.71 25.96 6.31
N ILE A 212 -0.39 25.85 6.50
CA ILE A 212 0.51 27.02 6.55
C ILE A 212 0.51 27.76 5.20
N MET A 213 0.55 27.06 4.07
CA MET A 213 0.63 27.66 2.73
C MET A 213 -0.68 28.31 2.30
N THR A 214 -1.82 27.75 2.70
CA THR A 214 -3.15 28.27 2.36
C THR A 214 -3.63 29.36 3.31
N GLY A 215 -3.09 29.44 4.54
CA GLY A 215 -3.58 30.35 5.57
C GLY A 215 -4.93 29.93 6.16
N ALA A 216 -5.29 28.65 6.05
CA ALA A 216 -6.55 28.11 6.55
C ALA A 216 -6.57 28.03 8.09
N VAL A 217 -7.77 28.03 8.68
CA VAL A 217 -7.96 27.90 10.13
C VAL A 217 -8.40 26.47 10.48
N PRO A 218 -7.50 25.63 11.05
CA PRO A 218 -7.80 24.22 11.28
C PRO A 218 -8.65 23.98 12.53
N VAL A 219 -9.60 23.06 12.40
CA VAL A 219 -10.37 22.43 13.48
C VAL A 219 -9.96 20.96 13.55
N PHE A 220 -9.21 20.59 14.59
CA PHE A 220 -8.65 19.24 14.69
C PHE A 220 -9.63 18.22 15.27
N MET A 221 -9.75 17.07 14.63
CA MET A 221 -10.39 15.87 15.17
C MET A 221 -9.39 15.13 16.07
N LYS A 222 -9.80 14.79 17.30
CA LYS A 222 -8.89 14.16 18.26
C LYS A 222 -8.93 12.63 18.08
N PRO A 223 -7.79 12.01 17.76
CA PRO A 223 -7.68 10.56 17.66
C PRO A 223 -7.56 9.93 19.04
N THR A 224 -7.73 8.62 19.09
CA THR A 224 -7.37 7.78 20.24
C THR A 224 -5.94 7.27 20.11
N ARG A 225 -5.35 6.84 21.23
CA ARG A 225 -4.05 6.14 21.28
C ARG A 225 -4.10 5.09 22.38
N ASN A 226 -3.40 3.98 22.17
CA ASN A 226 -3.18 2.99 23.22
C ASN A 226 -1.79 3.16 23.85
N HIS A 227 -1.54 2.46 24.96
CA HIS A 227 -0.28 2.58 25.69
C HIS A 227 0.93 1.98 24.94
N PHE A 228 0.71 1.16 23.90
CA PHE A 228 1.79 0.74 23.00
C PHE A 228 2.25 1.85 22.05
N GLY A 229 1.63 3.03 22.10
CA GLY A 229 1.92 4.14 21.19
C GLY A 229 1.36 3.94 19.78
N ILE A 230 0.44 2.98 19.61
CA ILE A 230 -0.26 2.74 18.35
C ILE A 230 -1.22 3.89 18.09
N ILE A 231 -1.18 4.41 16.88
CA ILE A 231 -2.03 5.48 16.40
C ILE A 231 -3.44 4.91 16.21
N GLY A 232 -4.36 5.28 17.10
CA GLY A 232 -5.74 4.82 17.08
C GLY A 232 -6.66 5.66 16.18
N PRO A 233 -7.92 5.21 16.03
CA PRO A 233 -8.88 5.91 15.22
C PRO A 233 -9.42 7.17 15.93
N ILE A 234 -9.92 8.11 15.14
CA ILE A 234 -10.82 9.17 15.58
C ILE A 234 -12.18 8.53 15.91
N PRO A 235 -12.76 8.77 17.10
CA PRO A 235 -14.10 8.27 17.43
C PRO A 235 -15.17 8.76 16.45
N GLN A 236 -16.18 7.93 16.14
CA GLN A 236 -17.24 8.30 15.20
C GLN A 236 -17.96 9.61 15.58
N SER A 237 -18.12 9.89 16.88
CA SER A 237 -18.76 11.11 17.38
C SER A 237 -18.04 12.39 16.94
N GLU A 238 -16.74 12.34 16.63
CA GLU A 238 -15.98 13.50 16.15
C GLU A 238 -16.36 13.93 14.73
N PHE A 239 -16.99 13.04 13.96
CA PHE A 239 -17.48 13.32 12.61
C PHE A 239 -18.90 13.91 12.62
N GLU A 240 -19.54 14.06 13.78
CA GLU A 240 -20.86 14.70 13.86
C GLU A 240 -20.73 16.21 13.64
N PRO A 241 -21.59 16.83 12.81
CA PRO A 241 -21.59 18.28 12.62
C PRO A 241 -21.72 19.07 13.93
N ALA A 242 -22.44 18.54 14.92
CA ALA A 242 -22.55 19.16 16.25
C ALA A 242 -21.21 19.22 16.99
N ALA A 243 -20.40 18.16 16.93
CA ALA A 243 -19.06 18.11 17.54
C ALA A 243 -18.10 19.07 16.83
N ILE A 244 -18.14 19.12 15.49
CA ILE A 244 -17.33 20.05 14.69
C ILE A 244 -17.69 21.51 15.04
N LYS A 245 -18.99 21.84 15.09
CA LYS A 245 -19.47 23.17 15.50
C LYS A 245 -19.03 23.54 16.91
N ALA A 246 -19.09 22.61 17.86
CA ALA A 246 -18.60 22.85 19.22
C ALA A 246 -17.11 23.23 19.23
N LYS A 247 -16.29 22.56 18.41
CA LYS A 247 -14.88 22.89 18.27
C LYS A 247 -14.63 24.22 17.56
N ILE A 248 -15.45 24.58 16.56
CA ILE A 248 -15.40 25.91 15.93
C ILE A 248 -15.65 26.99 16.98
N ARG A 249 -16.69 26.84 17.82
CA ARG A 249 -17.01 27.79 18.90
C ARG A 249 -15.89 27.92 19.93
N ALA A 250 -15.18 26.81 20.22
CA ALA A 250 -14.07 26.78 21.15
C ALA A 250 -12.75 27.27 20.56
N ASN A 251 -12.63 27.41 19.24
CA ASN A 251 -11.38 27.75 18.57
C ASN A 251 -11.02 29.25 18.78
N PRO A 252 -9.90 29.57 19.43
CA PRO A 252 -9.50 30.96 19.66
C PRO A 252 -9.29 31.79 18.39
N LEU A 253 -8.97 31.14 17.27
CA LEU A 253 -8.76 31.80 15.97
C LEU A 253 -10.07 32.14 15.25
N LEU A 254 -11.19 31.56 15.68
CA LEU A 254 -12.52 31.77 15.09
C LEU A 254 -13.45 32.56 16.03
N LYS A 255 -12.88 33.37 16.94
CA LYS A 255 -13.66 34.24 17.83
C LYS A 255 -14.49 35.22 17.01
N GLY A 256 -15.80 35.25 17.29
CA GLY A 256 -16.76 36.11 16.58
C GLY A 256 -17.32 35.50 15.29
N VAL A 257 -16.83 34.33 14.86
CA VAL A 257 -17.40 33.58 13.74
C VAL A 257 -18.62 32.78 14.23
N ASP A 258 -19.74 32.92 13.54
CA ASP A 258 -20.96 32.15 13.82
C ASP A 258 -20.82 30.71 13.31
N ALA A 259 -20.53 29.77 14.22
CA ALA A 259 -20.32 28.36 13.91
C ALA A 259 -21.50 27.69 13.18
N ASP A 260 -22.72 28.21 13.31
CA ASP A 260 -23.88 27.64 12.63
C ASP A 260 -23.97 28.02 11.15
N LYS A 261 -23.26 29.08 10.74
CA LYS A 261 -23.14 29.52 9.35
C LYS A 261 -21.84 29.06 8.67
N VAL A 262 -20.88 28.55 9.44
CA VAL A 262 -19.63 28.03 8.89
C VAL A 262 -19.89 26.73 8.14
N LYS A 263 -19.46 26.71 6.88
CA LYS A 263 -19.38 25.50 6.07
C LYS A 263 -17.91 25.15 5.86
N PRO A 264 -17.37 24.10 6.51
CA PRO A 264 -15.97 23.74 6.32
C PRO A 264 -15.66 23.34 4.88
N ARG A 265 -14.52 23.79 4.36
CA ARG A 265 -14.17 23.60 2.95
C ARG A 265 -13.67 22.22 2.62
N VAL A 266 -12.80 21.70 3.48
CA VAL A 266 -12.24 20.36 3.35
C VAL A 266 -12.24 19.65 4.70
N MET A 267 -12.58 18.37 4.68
CA MET A 267 -12.26 17.42 5.75
C MET A 267 -11.13 16.54 5.25
N THR A 268 -9.96 16.58 5.90
CA THR A 268 -8.84 15.69 5.60
C THR A 268 -8.68 14.63 6.68
N LEU A 269 -8.76 13.36 6.28
CA LEU A 269 -8.59 12.19 7.15
C LEU A 269 -7.48 11.29 6.63
N THR A 270 -6.59 10.83 7.51
CA THR A 270 -5.57 9.83 7.16
C THR A 270 -6.18 8.43 7.15
N GLN A 271 -6.14 7.77 5.98
CA GLN A 271 -6.88 6.53 5.70
C GLN A 271 -6.01 5.47 5.00
N SER A 272 -5.50 4.44 5.63
CA SER A 272 -5.55 4.12 7.05
C SER A 272 -4.54 4.95 7.84
N THR A 273 -4.64 4.86 9.17
CA THR A 273 -3.54 5.25 10.06
C THR A 273 -2.29 4.44 9.72
N TYR A 274 -1.12 4.96 10.12
CA TYR A 274 0.17 4.30 9.87
C TYR A 274 0.21 2.85 10.38
N ASP A 275 -0.38 2.60 11.56
CA ASP A 275 -0.38 1.29 12.21
C ASP A 275 -1.49 0.35 11.72
N GLY A 276 -2.23 0.74 10.67
CA GLY A 276 -3.19 -0.13 9.99
C GLY A 276 -4.63 -0.04 10.47
N VAL A 277 -5.01 0.95 11.28
CA VAL A 277 -6.44 1.18 11.58
C VAL A 277 -7.09 1.92 10.40
N ILE A 278 -8.06 1.27 9.77
CA ILE A 278 -8.83 1.74 8.62
C ILE A 278 -10.22 2.23 9.06
N TYR A 279 -10.78 3.24 8.40
CA TYR A 279 -12.12 3.76 8.67
C TYR A 279 -13.15 3.29 7.63
N ASN A 280 -14.41 3.15 8.02
CA ASN A 280 -15.50 3.00 7.05
C ASN A 280 -15.78 4.35 6.38
N THR A 281 -15.37 4.51 5.12
CA THR A 281 -15.48 5.79 4.41
C THR A 281 -16.91 6.13 4.03
N GLU A 282 -17.76 5.13 3.81
CA GLU A 282 -19.17 5.34 3.45
C GLU A 282 -19.97 5.92 4.61
N THR A 283 -19.64 5.53 5.85
CA THR A 283 -20.21 6.13 7.05
C THR A 283 -19.81 7.60 7.17
N ILE A 284 -18.53 7.92 6.96
CA ILE A 284 -18.00 9.29 7.03
C ILE A 284 -18.64 10.18 5.95
N LYS A 285 -18.71 9.67 4.71
CA LYS A 285 -19.39 10.36 3.60
C LYS A 285 -20.83 10.70 3.97
N LYS A 286 -21.61 9.74 4.47
CA LYS A 286 -23.01 9.97 4.88
C LYS A 286 -23.15 11.01 6.00
N MET A 287 -22.23 11.05 6.94
CA MET A 287 -22.30 11.99 8.08
C MET A 287 -21.96 13.44 7.70
N LEU A 288 -21.09 13.64 6.69
CA LEU A 288 -20.54 14.94 6.35
C LEU A 288 -20.99 15.51 4.99
N ASP A 289 -21.66 14.71 4.16
CA ASP A 289 -22.17 15.13 2.85
C ASP A 289 -23.08 16.36 2.98
N GLY A 290 -22.81 17.38 2.17
CA GLY A 290 -23.52 18.66 2.20
C GLY A 290 -23.10 19.61 3.32
N TYR A 291 -22.53 19.12 4.43
CA TYR A 291 -21.96 19.96 5.49
C TYR A 291 -20.52 20.41 5.18
N VAL A 292 -19.70 19.51 4.63
CA VAL A 292 -18.32 19.80 4.19
C VAL A 292 -18.25 19.76 2.67
N ASP A 293 -17.65 20.77 2.02
CA ASP A 293 -17.65 20.84 0.55
C ASP A 293 -16.79 19.76 -0.12
N THR A 294 -15.71 19.33 0.53
CA THR A 294 -14.79 18.32 0.01
C THR A 294 -14.34 17.34 1.09
N LEU A 295 -14.45 16.05 0.81
CA LEU A 295 -13.96 14.96 1.65
C LEU A 295 -12.65 14.44 1.05
N HIS A 296 -11.55 14.65 1.76
CA HIS A 296 -10.22 14.28 1.33
C HIS A 296 -9.68 13.15 2.21
N PHE A 297 -9.56 11.95 1.64
CA PHE A 297 -8.96 10.80 2.29
C PHE A 297 -7.49 10.70 1.86
N ASP A 298 -6.55 10.94 2.78
CA ASP A 298 -5.12 10.69 2.55
C ASP A 298 -4.88 9.18 2.64
N GLU A 299 -4.98 8.52 1.48
CA GLU A 299 -4.84 7.08 1.29
C GLU A 299 -3.42 6.62 0.96
N ALA A 300 -2.42 7.37 1.42
CA ALA A 300 -1.02 7.03 1.19
C ALA A 300 -0.66 5.60 1.66
N TRP A 301 -1.30 5.11 2.73
CA TRP A 301 -1.06 3.80 3.32
C TRP A 301 -2.06 2.72 2.91
N LEU A 302 -2.96 3.02 1.95
CA LEU A 302 -4.04 2.12 1.55
C LEU A 302 -4.35 2.10 0.04
N PRO A 303 -3.36 2.17 -0.87
CA PRO A 303 -3.63 2.21 -2.31
C PRO A 303 -4.15 0.88 -2.87
N HIS A 304 -4.04 -0.23 -2.13
CA HIS A 304 -4.38 -1.57 -2.59
C HIS A 304 -5.82 -2.00 -2.26
N ALA A 305 -6.51 -1.30 -1.35
CA ALA A 305 -7.77 -1.77 -0.79
C ALA A 305 -8.90 -1.91 -1.82
N ALA A 306 -8.92 -1.05 -2.84
CA ALA A 306 -9.94 -1.07 -3.89
C ALA A 306 -9.93 -2.34 -4.76
N PHE A 307 -8.87 -3.14 -4.69
CA PHE A 307 -8.65 -4.28 -5.59
C PHE A 307 -9.04 -5.63 -4.99
N HIS A 308 -9.52 -5.66 -3.74
CA HIS A 308 -9.91 -6.89 -3.08
C HIS A 308 -11.18 -6.72 -2.21
N PRO A 309 -12.17 -7.61 -2.33
CA PRO A 309 -13.46 -7.48 -1.64
C PRO A 309 -13.35 -7.52 -0.10
N PHE A 310 -12.24 -8.03 0.44
CA PHE A 310 -11.94 -8.05 1.88
C PHE A 310 -12.06 -6.65 2.51
N TYR A 311 -11.65 -5.60 1.81
CA TYR A 311 -11.68 -4.24 2.37
C TYR A 311 -13.05 -3.58 2.28
N GLY A 312 -14.04 -4.15 1.58
CA GLY A 312 -15.43 -3.69 1.60
C GLY A 312 -15.55 -2.16 1.49
N GLU A 313 -16.19 -1.51 2.46
CA GLU A 313 -16.41 -0.05 2.52
C GLU A 313 -15.25 0.75 3.15
N TYR A 314 -14.10 0.12 3.42
CA TYR A 314 -12.98 0.71 4.15
C TYR A 314 -11.96 1.43 3.25
N HIS A 315 -12.40 1.98 2.12
CA HIS A 315 -11.57 2.79 1.22
C HIS A 315 -12.44 3.75 0.40
N ALA A 316 -11.91 4.90 0.00
CA ALA A 316 -12.70 6.01 -0.49
C ALA A 316 -13.32 5.77 -1.89
N MET A 317 -12.56 5.15 -2.80
CA MET A 317 -12.99 4.94 -4.20
C MET A 317 -13.50 3.51 -4.40
N GLY A 318 -14.78 3.32 -4.71
CA GLY A 318 -15.37 1.99 -4.84
C GLY A 318 -16.40 1.90 -5.94
N ARG A 319 -16.41 0.75 -6.63
CA ARG A 319 -17.38 0.46 -7.70
C ARG A 319 -18.78 0.27 -7.12
N LYS A 320 -19.80 0.76 -7.84
CA LYS A 320 -21.23 0.57 -7.49
C LYS A 320 -21.63 1.07 -6.09
N ARG A 321 -20.92 2.05 -5.53
CA ARG A 321 -21.31 2.72 -4.29
C ARG A 321 -22.17 3.95 -4.56
N VAL A 322 -23.04 4.28 -3.62
CA VAL A 322 -23.82 5.51 -3.66
C VAL A 322 -22.87 6.68 -3.48
N ARG A 323 -22.81 7.57 -4.47
CA ARG A 323 -22.00 8.79 -4.40
C ARG A 323 -22.60 9.78 -3.40
N PRO A 324 -21.78 10.61 -2.73
CA PRO A 324 -22.29 11.77 -2.00
C PRO A 324 -23.16 12.64 -2.91
N LYS A 325 -24.15 13.33 -2.35
CA LYS A 325 -25.04 14.22 -3.11
C LYS A 325 -24.30 15.48 -3.55
N GLU A 326 -23.57 16.09 -2.63
CA GLU A 326 -22.98 17.43 -2.79
C GLU A 326 -21.45 17.43 -2.70
N SER A 327 -20.89 16.65 -1.77
CA SER A 327 -19.46 16.73 -1.44
C SER A 327 -18.60 15.97 -2.46
N LEU A 328 -17.59 16.65 -3.02
CA LEU A 328 -16.56 15.98 -3.83
C LEU A 328 -15.70 15.09 -2.93
N THR A 329 -15.34 13.90 -3.42
CA THR A 329 -14.44 13.00 -2.70
C THR A 329 -13.09 12.91 -3.40
N PHE A 330 -12.02 13.13 -2.66
CA PHE A 330 -10.64 12.96 -3.10
C PHE A 330 -10.00 11.81 -2.32
N ALA A 331 -9.16 11.03 -3.01
CA ALA A 331 -8.23 10.11 -2.38
C ALA A 331 -6.83 10.33 -2.93
N THR A 332 -5.85 10.56 -2.06
CA THR A 332 -4.45 10.73 -2.46
C THR A 332 -3.65 9.52 -2.04
N GLN A 333 -2.95 8.89 -2.97
CA GLN A 333 -2.36 7.57 -2.77
C GLN A 333 -0.87 7.57 -3.11
N SER A 334 -0.04 7.01 -2.22
CA SER A 334 1.39 6.82 -2.47
C SER A 334 1.58 5.48 -3.17
N THR A 335 1.60 5.51 -4.50
CA THR A 335 1.84 4.32 -5.33
C THR A 335 3.12 3.58 -4.89
N HIS A 336 4.18 4.34 -4.57
CA HIS A 336 5.47 3.77 -4.15
C HIS A 336 5.53 3.13 -2.76
N LYS A 337 4.49 3.26 -1.93
CA LYS A 337 4.50 2.67 -0.58
C LYS A 337 4.05 1.22 -0.59
N LEU A 338 2.92 0.95 -1.26
CA LEU A 338 2.23 -0.34 -1.17
C LEU A 338 1.83 -0.92 -2.53
N LEU A 339 2.01 -0.18 -3.62
CA LEU A 339 1.92 -0.68 -4.99
C LEU A 339 3.32 -0.66 -5.64
N ALA A 340 3.39 -1.02 -6.92
CA ALA A 340 4.63 -1.12 -7.68
C ALA A 340 5.04 0.22 -8.35
N GLY A 341 5.08 1.32 -7.58
CA GLY A 341 5.57 2.62 -8.07
C GLY A 341 7.01 2.91 -7.61
N ILE A 342 7.79 3.64 -8.40
CA ILE A 342 9.09 4.13 -7.92
C ILE A 342 8.90 5.32 -6.98
N SER A 343 9.85 5.57 -6.08
CA SER A 343 9.78 6.68 -5.12
C SER A 343 9.30 7.98 -5.76
N GLN A 344 8.46 8.72 -5.04
CA GLN A 344 7.73 9.91 -5.49
C GLN A 344 6.54 9.65 -6.44
N ALA A 345 6.30 8.45 -6.94
CA ALA A 345 5.06 8.12 -7.65
C ALA A 345 3.84 8.22 -6.71
N SER A 346 2.79 8.91 -7.17
CA SER A 346 1.56 9.15 -6.42
C SER A 346 0.38 9.36 -7.36
N HIS A 347 -0.83 9.02 -6.91
CA HIS A 347 -2.09 9.28 -7.62
C HIS A 347 -2.96 10.26 -6.81
N VAL A 348 -3.64 11.17 -7.51
CA VAL A 348 -4.80 11.89 -6.99
C VAL A 348 -6.04 11.33 -7.68
N LEU A 349 -6.88 10.66 -6.92
CA LEU A 349 -8.16 10.12 -7.38
C LEU A 349 -9.28 11.08 -6.98
N VAL A 350 -10.23 11.32 -7.87
CA VAL A 350 -11.39 12.17 -7.61
C VAL A 350 -12.66 11.46 -8.01
N GLN A 351 -13.66 11.52 -7.13
CA GLN A 351 -15.02 11.08 -7.36
C GLN A 351 -15.95 12.29 -7.35
N ASP A 352 -16.64 12.50 -8.46
CA ASP A 352 -17.71 13.45 -8.59
C ASP A 352 -18.86 13.07 -7.65
N SER A 353 -19.54 14.09 -7.11
CA SER A 353 -20.79 13.89 -6.39
C SER A 353 -21.96 13.75 -7.38
N GLN A 354 -23.18 13.53 -6.89
CA GLN A 354 -24.36 13.47 -7.75
C GLN A 354 -24.70 14.84 -8.38
N HIS A 355 -24.41 15.95 -7.70
CA HIS A 355 -24.81 17.29 -8.13
C HIS A 355 -23.66 18.21 -8.51
N ARG A 356 -22.42 17.85 -8.16
CA ARG A 356 -21.21 18.63 -8.43
C ARG A 356 -20.12 17.76 -9.04
N LYS A 357 -19.55 18.23 -10.15
CA LYS A 357 -18.37 17.67 -10.81
C LYS A 357 -17.10 18.44 -10.44
N LEU A 358 -15.94 17.80 -10.60
CA LEU A 358 -14.65 18.46 -10.50
C LEU A 358 -14.51 19.56 -11.57
N ASP A 359 -14.17 20.77 -11.15
CA ASP A 359 -13.65 21.79 -12.06
C ASP A 359 -12.20 21.43 -12.41
N ARG A 360 -12.02 20.73 -13.53
CA ARG A 360 -10.71 20.25 -13.97
C ARG A 360 -9.75 21.39 -14.30
N HIS A 361 -10.24 22.53 -14.77
CA HIS A 361 -9.37 23.65 -15.11
C HIS A 361 -8.81 24.28 -13.84
N LEU A 362 -9.68 24.55 -12.86
CA LEU A 362 -9.24 25.08 -11.57
C LEU A 362 -8.35 24.10 -10.80
N PHE A 363 -8.63 22.80 -10.87
CA PHE A 363 -7.74 21.80 -10.28
C PHE A 363 -6.39 21.75 -11.01
N ASN A 364 -6.37 21.89 -12.33
CA ASN A 364 -5.12 21.88 -13.08
C ASN A 364 -4.23 23.08 -12.74
N GLU A 365 -4.78 24.26 -12.46
CA GLU A 365 -3.98 25.38 -11.96
C GLU A 365 -3.27 25.03 -10.64
N ALA A 366 -3.97 24.38 -9.71
CA ALA A 366 -3.36 23.89 -8.46
C ALA A 366 -2.33 22.76 -8.69
N TYR A 367 -2.57 21.92 -9.70
CA TYR A 367 -1.63 20.89 -10.14
C TYR A 367 -0.34 21.50 -10.70
N LEU A 368 -0.45 22.48 -11.60
CA LEU A 368 0.66 23.17 -12.25
C LEU A 368 1.54 23.95 -11.26
N MET A 369 0.97 24.52 -10.19
CA MET A 369 1.74 25.16 -9.12
C MET A 369 2.73 24.22 -8.41
N HIS A 370 2.53 22.91 -8.52
CA HIS A 370 3.26 21.91 -7.74
C HIS A 370 3.97 20.86 -8.57
N THR A 371 3.67 20.79 -9.87
CA THR A 371 4.31 19.87 -10.82
C THR A 371 5.47 20.58 -11.51
N SER A 372 6.62 19.91 -11.61
CA SER A 372 7.75 20.41 -12.41
C SER A 372 7.35 20.54 -13.88
N THR A 373 7.79 21.60 -14.56
CA THR A 373 7.65 21.75 -16.03
C THR A 373 8.46 20.72 -16.81
N SER A 374 9.32 19.95 -16.12
CA SER A 374 10.08 18.83 -16.67
C SER A 374 9.93 17.64 -15.71
N PRO A 375 8.81 16.92 -15.76
CA PRO A 375 8.59 15.75 -14.91
C PRO A 375 9.45 14.58 -15.37
N GLN A 376 9.81 13.69 -14.44
CA GLN A 376 10.59 12.49 -14.80
C GLN A 376 9.67 11.41 -15.37
N TYR A 377 9.83 11.09 -16.66
CA TYR A 377 8.94 10.19 -17.41
C TYR A 377 8.94 8.76 -16.86
N SER A 378 10.04 8.29 -16.27
CA SER A 378 10.07 6.99 -15.59
C SER A 378 9.11 6.92 -14.39
N ILE A 379 8.89 8.04 -13.68
CA ILE A 379 7.92 8.09 -12.58
C ILE A 379 6.50 8.00 -13.14
N ILE A 380 6.21 8.70 -14.24
CA ILE A 380 4.92 8.64 -14.95
C ILE A 380 4.64 7.21 -15.42
N ALA A 381 5.62 6.56 -16.04
CA ALA A 381 5.50 5.16 -16.46
C ALA A 381 5.25 4.23 -15.28
N SER A 382 5.89 4.45 -14.13
CA SER A 382 5.64 3.64 -12.93
C SER A 382 4.23 3.82 -12.37
N CYS A 383 3.63 5.02 -12.49
CA CYS A 383 2.22 5.26 -12.13
C CYS A 383 1.28 4.45 -13.04
N ASP A 384 1.54 4.50 -14.35
CA ASP A 384 0.76 3.77 -15.37
C ASP A 384 0.84 2.25 -15.19
N VAL A 385 2.06 1.72 -15.07
CA VAL A 385 2.32 0.28 -14.85
C VAL A 385 1.74 -0.17 -13.52
N ALA A 386 1.89 0.60 -12.44
CA ALA A 386 1.31 0.24 -11.15
C ALA A 386 -0.23 0.18 -11.19
N ALA A 387 -0.89 1.04 -11.97
CA ALA A 387 -2.33 0.95 -12.19
C ALA A 387 -2.68 -0.32 -12.98
N ALA A 388 -1.99 -0.60 -14.08
CA ALA A 388 -2.22 -1.78 -14.92
C ALA A 388 -2.02 -3.10 -14.16
N MET A 389 -0.99 -3.18 -13.30
CA MET A 389 -0.76 -4.36 -12.44
C MET A 389 -1.92 -4.64 -11.48
N MET A 390 -2.69 -3.61 -11.12
CA MET A 390 -3.84 -3.75 -10.23
C MET A 390 -5.16 -4.04 -10.96
N GLU A 391 -5.14 -4.10 -12.29
CA GLU A 391 -6.33 -4.48 -13.05
C GLU A 391 -6.75 -5.93 -12.72
N PRO A 392 -8.04 -6.18 -12.42
CA PRO A 392 -8.53 -7.53 -12.15
C PRO A 392 -8.36 -8.45 -13.37
N PRO A 393 -8.02 -9.74 -13.16
CA PRO A 393 -7.95 -10.44 -11.87
C PRO A 393 -6.57 -10.38 -11.19
N GLY A 394 -5.52 -9.97 -11.90
CA GLY A 394 -4.13 -9.97 -11.41
C GLY A 394 -3.95 -9.15 -10.14
N GLY A 395 -4.47 -7.92 -10.12
CA GLY A 395 -4.44 -7.07 -8.92
C GLY A 395 -5.14 -7.69 -7.72
N THR A 396 -6.26 -8.37 -7.94
CA THR A 396 -7.00 -9.06 -6.86
C THR A 396 -6.18 -10.21 -6.29
N ALA A 397 -5.55 -11.02 -7.13
CA ALA A 397 -4.68 -12.11 -6.68
C ALA A 397 -3.46 -11.59 -5.90
N LEU A 398 -2.84 -10.49 -6.34
CA LEU A 398 -1.69 -9.88 -5.64
C LEU A 398 -2.04 -9.40 -4.23
N VAL A 399 -3.21 -8.80 -4.05
CA VAL A 399 -3.67 -8.36 -2.72
C VAL A 399 -4.03 -9.55 -1.84
N GLU A 400 -4.70 -10.56 -2.42
CA GLU A 400 -5.04 -11.79 -1.70
C GLU A 400 -3.79 -12.53 -1.20
N GLU A 401 -2.76 -12.64 -2.05
CA GLU A 401 -1.47 -13.24 -1.69
C GLU A 401 -0.81 -12.48 -0.53
N SER A 402 -0.81 -11.14 -0.57
CA SER A 402 -0.26 -10.34 0.53
C SER A 402 -1.02 -10.55 1.86
N ILE A 403 -2.36 -10.62 1.83
CA ILE A 403 -3.17 -10.93 3.02
C ILE A 403 -2.85 -12.33 3.54
N LEU A 404 -2.71 -13.30 2.65
CA LEU A 404 -2.38 -14.68 3.00
C LEU A 404 -1.00 -14.77 3.67
N GLU A 405 0.02 -14.14 3.10
CA GLU A 405 1.37 -14.11 3.67
C GLU A 405 1.40 -13.44 5.06
N ALA A 406 0.64 -12.36 5.25
CA ALA A 406 0.51 -11.71 6.54
C ALA A 406 -0.15 -12.61 7.60
N LEU A 407 -1.16 -13.39 7.19
CA LEU A 407 -1.85 -14.35 8.04
C LEU A 407 -0.97 -15.56 8.37
N ASP A 408 -0.23 -16.09 7.41
CA ASP A 408 0.70 -17.20 7.61
C ASP A 408 1.82 -16.81 8.57
N PHE A 409 2.37 -15.59 8.45
CA PHE A 409 3.29 -15.06 9.45
C PHE A 409 2.68 -15.00 10.85
N ARG A 410 1.44 -14.50 10.99
CA ARG A 410 0.75 -14.42 12.29
C ARG A 410 0.50 -15.80 12.89
N ARG A 411 0.13 -16.78 12.07
CA ARG A 411 -0.03 -18.19 12.49
C ARG A 411 1.30 -18.77 12.95
N ALA A 412 2.38 -18.55 12.20
CA ALA A 412 3.70 -19.01 12.57
C ALA A 412 4.16 -18.41 13.90
N MET A 413 3.94 -17.11 14.12
CA MET A 413 4.23 -16.45 15.40
C MET A 413 3.45 -17.06 16.58
N ARG A 414 2.17 -17.40 16.38
CA ARG A 414 1.33 -18.06 17.41
C ARG A 414 1.74 -19.50 17.68
N LYS A 415 2.05 -20.26 16.63
CA LYS A 415 2.56 -21.62 16.76
C LYS A 415 3.82 -21.64 17.64
N VAL A 416 4.75 -20.73 17.40
CA VAL A 416 5.98 -20.61 18.21
C VAL A 416 5.66 -20.18 19.66
N ASP A 417 4.72 -19.25 19.88
CA ASP A 417 4.23 -18.89 21.23
C ASP A 417 3.69 -20.12 21.97
N GLU A 418 2.87 -20.93 21.31
CA GLU A 418 2.29 -22.16 21.85
C GLU A 418 3.35 -23.21 22.18
N GLU A 419 4.37 -23.38 21.33
CA GLU A 419 5.49 -24.30 21.54
C GLU A 419 6.37 -23.89 22.74
N TYR A 420 6.58 -22.59 22.97
CA TYR A 420 7.26 -22.07 24.16
C TYR A 420 6.40 -22.12 25.43
N GLY A 421 5.07 -22.15 25.30
CA GLY A 421 4.12 -22.37 26.37
C GLY A 421 4.11 -21.26 27.43
N LYS A 422 4.80 -21.48 28.56
CA LYS A 422 4.85 -20.51 29.68
C LYS A 422 6.02 -19.51 29.56
N ASP A 423 6.98 -19.78 28.69
CA ASP A 423 8.08 -18.87 28.47
C ASP A 423 7.64 -17.68 27.59
N TRP A 424 8.38 -16.58 27.62
CA TRP A 424 8.01 -15.38 26.87
C TRP A 424 8.25 -15.55 25.37
N TRP A 425 7.37 -14.97 24.56
CA TRP A 425 7.56 -14.81 23.12
C TRP A 425 6.99 -13.48 22.64
N PHE A 426 7.39 -13.09 21.43
CA PHE A 426 6.85 -11.91 20.75
C PHE A 426 5.40 -12.17 20.33
N LYS A 427 4.53 -11.16 20.44
CA LYS A 427 3.12 -11.25 20.02
C LYS A 427 2.85 -10.40 18.81
N VAL A 428 1.89 -10.77 17.97
CA VAL A 428 1.43 -9.89 16.89
C VAL A 428 0.10 -9.26 17.31
N TRP A 429 0.06 -7.94 17.37
CA TRP A 429 -1.14 -7.18 17.67
C TRP A 429 -2.20 -7.38 16.59
N GLY A 430 -3.40 -7.78 17.01
CA GLY A 430 -4.50 -8.15 16.12
C GLY A 430 -5.60 -8.93 16.85
N PRO A 431 -6.64 -9.36 16.12
CA PRO A 431 -7.75 -10.15 16.67
C PRO A 431 -7.27 -11.40 17.40
N ASP A 432 -7.93 -11.76 18.51
CA ASP A 432 -7.53 -12.92 19.34
C ASP A 432 -7.65 -14.26 18.58
N LYS A 433 -8.56 -14.35 17.61
CA LYS A 433 -8.80 -15.56 16.80
C LYS A 433 -8.38 -15.32 15.35
N LEU A 434 -7.75 -16.33 14.76
CA LEU A 434 -7.44 -16.39 13.34
C LEU A 434 -8.04 -17.67 12.77
N VAL A 435 -8.40 -17.64 11.49
CA VAL A 435 -8.76 -18.85 10.74
C VAL A 435 -7.54 -19.76 10.58
N GLU A 436 -7.74 -21.08 10.59
CA GLU A 436 -6.65 -22.06 10.48
C GLU A 436 -5.92 -21.97 9.13
N GLU A 437 -6.66 -21.82 8.03
CA GLU A 437 -6.11 -21.71 6.68
C GLU A 437 -6.81 -20.59 5.86
N GLY A 438 -6.14 -20.14 4.79
CA GLY A 438 -6.66 -19.12 3.88
C GLY A 438 -6.73 -17.70 4.48
N ILE A 439 -7.50 -16.81 3.86
CA ILE A 439 -7.61 -15.40 4.26
C ILE A 439 -8.73 -15.09 5.27
N GLY A 440 -9.66 -16.02 5.49
CA GLY A 440 -10.78 -15.86 6.41
C GLY A 440 -11.81 -14.81 5.97
N ARG A 441 -12.54 -14.24 6.94
CA ARG A 441 -13.57 -13.22 6.69
C ARG A 441 -13.12 -11.84 7.16
N ALA A 442 -13.49 -10.81 6.41
CA ALA A 442 -13.24 -9.41 6.77
C ALA A 442 -13.84 -9.02 8.14
N ASP A 443 -15.00 -9.59 8.49
CA ASP A 443 -15.70 -9.32 9.76
C ASP A 443 -14.88 -9.68 11.01
N ASP A 444 -13.92 -10.60 10.89
CA ASP A 444 -13.03 -10.98 11.99
C ASP A 444 -11.98 -9.90 12.30
N TRP A 445 -11.77 -8.97 11.36
CA TRP A 445 -10.81 -7.87 11.43
C TRP A 445 -11.47 -6.51 11.74
N ILE A 446 -12.79 -6.46 11.76
CA ILE A 446 -13.55 -5.29 12.18
C ILE A 446 -13.37 -5.11 13.70
N ILE A 447 -12.97 -3.90 14.10
CA ILE A 447 -12.80 -3.55 15.50
C ILE A 447 -14.18 -3.41 16.14
N LYS A 448 -14.45 -4.24 17.15
CA LYS A 448 -15.72 -4.29 17.88
C LYS A 448 -15.62 -3.45 19.15
N GLY A 449 -16.70 -2.76 19.51
CA GLY A 449 -16.77 -1.97 20.74
C GLY A 449 -16.64 -2.84 22.01
N GLU A 450 -16.16 -2.23 23.09
CA GLU A 450 -15.88 -2.92 24.38
C GLU A 450 -17.12 -3.53 25.03
N ALA A 451 -18.32 -3.02 24.72
CA ALA A 451 -19.59 -3.53 25.24
C ALA A 451 -19.87 -5.00 24.87
N ARG A 452 -19.15 -5.56 23.89
CA ARG A 452 -19.37 -6.94 23.42
C ARG A 452 -18.17 -7.87 23.54
N THR A 453 -16.96 -7.63 22.98
CA THR A 453 -15.81 -8.59 23.08
C THR A 453 -14.55 -8.15 22.29
N ALA A 454 -13.81 -7.11 22.67
CA ALA A 454 -12.43 -6.96 22.18
C ALA A 454 -11.56 -6.17 23.16
N LYS A 455 -10.74 -6.86 23.95
CA LYS A 455 -9.74 -6.22 24.83
C LYS A 455 -8.38 -6.04 24.16
N TRP A 456 -8.18 -6.57 22.95
CA TRP A 456 -6.87 -6.69 22.32
C TRP A 456 -6.33 -5.36 21.77
N HIS A 457 -7.21 -4.44 21.34
CA HIS A 457 -6.79 -3.21 20.66
C HIS A 457 -6.39 -2.08 21.63
N GLY A 458 -7.03 -1.98 22.80
CA GLY A 458 -6.68 -1.01 23.84
C GLY A 458 -7.02 0.45 23.55
N PHE A 459 -8.05 0.72 22.73
CA PHE A 459 -8.48 2.08 22.35
C PHE A 459 -9.71 2.58 23.12
N GLY A 460 -10.22 1.81 24.08
CA GLY A 460 -11.46 2.15 24.77
C GLY A 460 -12.70 1.85 23.93
N ASN A 461 -13.81 2.54 24.26
CA ASN A 461 -15.09 2.34 23.61
C ASN A 461 -15.15 2.96 22.21
N LEU A 462 -15.01 2.13 21.18
CA LEU A 462 -15.17 2.51 19.77
C LEU A 462 -16.54 2.11 19.24
N ALA A 463 -17.02 2.83 18.22
CA ALA A 463 -18.26 2.50 17.54
C ALA A 463 -18.12 1.18 16.76
N GLU A 464 -19.11 0.30 16.90
CA GLU A 464 -19.12 -1.02 16.25
C GLU A 464 -19.16 -0.86 14.73
N GLY A 465 -18.27 -1.54 14.00
CA GLY A 465 -18.26 -1.52 12.54
C GLY A 465 -17.69 -0.24 11.90
N PHE A 466 -17.16 0.70 12.71
CA PHE A 466 -16.60 1.94 12.18
C PHE A 466 -15.15 1.80 11.72
N ASN A 467 -14.40 0.87 12.33
CA ASN A 467 -12.97 0.66 12.04
C ASN A 467 -12.63 -0.81 11.78
N MET A 468 -11.60 -1.03 10.97
CA MET A 468 -11.02 -2.34 10.67
C MET A 468 -9.50 -2.28 10.92
N LEU A 469 -8.91 -3.39 11.36
CA LEU A 469 -7.46 -3.56 11.30
C LEU A 469 -7.05 -4.14 9.95
N ASP A 470 -6.13 -3.47 9.27
CA ASP A 470 -5.50 -3.91 8.04
C ASP A 470 -4.63 -5.17 8.29
N PRO A 471 -4.95 -6.34 7.72
CA PRO A 471 -4.22 -7.58 7.99
C PRO A 471 -2.74 -7.52 7.63
N ILE A 472 -2.42 -6.82 6.53
CA ILE A 472 -1.06 -6.72 5.98
C ILE A 472 -0.16 -5.82 6.84
N LYS A 473 -0.76 -5.13 7.82
CA LYS A 473 -0.07 -4.25 8.77
C LYS A 473 0.14 -5.02 10.08
N SER A 474 1.32 -5.63 10.22
CA SER A 474 1.63 -6.48 11.36
C SER A 474 2.50 -5.75 12.37
N THR A 475 1.91 -5.41 13.52
CA THR A 475 2.64 -4.83 14.65
C THR A 475 3.06 -5.93 15.61
N ILE A 476 4.37 -6.16 15.74
CA ILE A 476 4.94 -7.07 16.72
C ILE A 476 5.09 -6.33 18.05
N VAL A 477 4.63 -6.93 19.14
CA VAL A 477 4.70 -6.44 20.51
C VAL A 477 5.72 -7.26 21.28
N THR A 478 6.63 -6.55 21.95
CA THR A 478 7.70 -7.12 22.77
C THR A 478 7.27 -7.16 24.24
N PRO A 479 7.79 -8.10 25.05
CA PRO A 479 7.49 -8.15 26.48
C PRO A 479 7.94 -6.89 27.24
N GLY A 480 7.24 -6.55 28.32
CA GLY A 480 7.66 -5.48 29.25
C GLY A 480 6.58 -4.46 29.59
N MET A 481 5.46 -4.45 28.86
CA MET A 481 4.35 -3.55 29.14
C MET A 481 3.04 -4.18 28.70
N ASN A 482 1.98 -3.97 29.47
CA ASN A 482 0.63 -4.39 29.09
C ASN A 482 -0.19 -3.25 28.45
N LEU A 483 -1.35 -3.58 27.90
CA LEU A 483 -2.25 -2.64 27.23
C LEU A 483 -2.76 -1.49 28.12
N ASN A 484 -2.72 -1.66 29.45
CA ASN A 484 -3.10 -0.62 30.41
C ASN A 484 -1.95 0.34 30.73
N GLY A 485 -0.80 0.20 30.06
CA GLY A 485 0.38 1.04 30.29
C GLY A 485 1.16 0.69 31.55
N LYS A 486 0.85 -0.44 32.20
CA LYS A 486 1.63 -0.91 33.34
C LYS A 486 2.85 -1.67 32.85
N PHE A 487 4.02 -1.22 33.28
CA PHE A 487 5.29 -1.89 33.07
C PHE A 487 5.37 -3.18 33.90
N ASP A 488 5.87 -4.24 33.29
CA ASP A 488 6.22 -5.49 33.98
C ASP A 488 7.53 -5.30 34.77
N LYS A 489 7.98 -6.35 35.49
CA LYS A 489 9.27 -6.29 36.21
C LYS A 489 10.47 -6.36 35.27
N THR A 490 10.28 -7.00 34.14
CA THR A 490 11.31 -7.24 33.11
C THR A 490 10.72 -6.89 31.76
N GLY A 491 11.53 -6.37 30.85
CA GLY A 491 11.06 -6.00 29.53
C GLY A 491 12.16 -5.96 28.48
N ILE A 492 11.71 -6.05 27.23
CA ILE A 492 12.54 -6.03 26.04
C ILE A 492 12.10 -4.84 25.20
N PRO A 493 12.76 -3.68 25.31
CA PRO A 493 12.47 -2.53 24.48
C PRO A 493 12.62 -2.85 22.99
N ALA A 494 11.62 -2.48 22.18
CA ALA A 494 11.61 -2.78 20.75
C ALA A 494 12.79 -2.17 19.99
N SER A 495 13.34 -1.05 20.48
CA SER A 495 14.54 -0.41 19.92
C SER A 495 15.79 -1.28 19.96
N ILE A 496 15.88 -2.24 20.88
CA ILE A 496 17.01 -3.18 20.93
C ILE A 496 16.79 -4.29 19.90
N VAL A 497 15.57 -4.82 19.84
CA VAL A 497 15.19 -5.84 18.86
C VAL A 497 15.41 -5.34 17.43
N THR A 498 14.99 -4.12 17.11
CA THR A 498 15.14 -3.60 15.74
C THR A 498 16.59 -3.26 15.38
N LYS A 499 17.44 -2.91 16.35
CA LYS A 499 18.90 -2.82 16.13
C LYS A 499 19.52 -4.18 15.84
N PHE A 500 19.12 -5.21 16.58
CA PHE A 500 19.51 -6.59 16.32
C PHE A 500 19.11 -7.03 14.92
N LEU A 501 17.85 -6.81 14.54
CA LEU A 501 17.36 -7.15 13.22
C LEU A 501 18.14 -6.42 12.11
N ALA A 502 18.46 -5.14 12.30
CA ALA A 502 19.21 -4.36 11.31
C ALA A 502 20.62 -4.92 11.03
N GLU A 503 21.36 -5.31 12.07
CA GLU A 503 22.70 -5.95 11.90
C GLU A 503 22.60 -7.37 11.32
N HIS A 504 21.40 -7.99 11.36
CA HIS A 504 21.10 -9.26 10.67
C HIS A 504 20.43 -9.05 9.30
N GLY A 505 20.52 -7.85 8.73
CA GLY A 505 20.04 -7.54 7.38
C GLY A 505 18.52 -7.37 7.26
N ILE A 506 17.79 -7.25 8.37
CA ILE A 506 16.35 -7.05 8.40
C ILE A 506 16.03 -5.62 8.84
N ILE A 507 15.55 -4.82 7.90
CA ILE A 507 15.14 -3.43 8.15
C ILE A 507 13.66 -3.37 8.51
N VAL A 508 13.37 -2.71 9.63
CA VAL A 508 12.02 -2.51 10.15
C VAL A 508 11.57 -1.07 9.88
N GLU A 509 10.31 -0.92 9.50
CA GLU A 509 9.72 0.33 9.03
C GLU A 509 9.51 1.35 10.17
N LYS A 510 8.90 0.91 11.29
CA LYS A 510 8.69 1.76 12.49
C LYS A 510 8.98 1.00 13.77
N THR A 511 9.59 1.69 14.72
CA THR A 511 9.85 1.20 16.08
C THR A 511 9.19 2.13 17.11
N GLY A 512 8.36 1.56 17.97
CA GLY A 512 7.82 2.18 19.18
C GLY A 512 8.60 1.76 20.44
N LEU A 513 7.99 1.91 21.62
CA LEU A 513 8.64 1.55 22.89
C LEU A 513 8.76 0.03 23.08
N TYR A 514 7.63 -0.66 22.95
CA TYR A 514 7.49 -2.12 23.08
C TYR A 514 6.77 -2.73 21.88
N SER A 515 6.82 -2.04 20.74
CA SER A 515 6.25 -2.54 19.51
C SER A 515 7.09 -2.09 18.33
N PHE A 516 7.07 -2.88 17.27
CA PHE A 516 7.63 -2.49 15.98
C PHE A 516 6.77 -3.08 14.87
N PHE A 517 6.81 -2.42 13.73
CA PHE A 517 5.82 -2.62 12.68
C PHE A 517 6.49 -3.14 11.41
N ILE A 518 5.90 -4.18 10.82
CA ILE A 518 6.26 -4.71 9.51
C ILE A 518 5.05 -4.70 8.58
N MET A 519 5.33 -4.62 7.30
CA MET A 519 4.31 -4.46 6.27
C MET A 519 4.46 -5.53 5.19
N PHE A 520 3.37 -6.21 4.91
CA PHE A 520 3.28 -7.18 3.83
C PHE A 520 2.83 -6.42 2.57
N THR A 521 3.79 -5.99 1.75
CA THR A 521 3.48 -5.38 0.45
C THR A 521 3.19 -6.45 -0.58
N ILE A 522 2.65 -6.08 -1.74
CA ILE A 522 2.46 -7.02 -2.88
C ILE A 522 3.77 -7.64 -3.39
N GLY A 523 4.94 -7.16 -2.95
CA GLY A 523 6.26 -7.72 -3.26
C GLY A 523 6.90 -8.53 -2.13
N ILE A 524 6.16 -8.81 -1.03
CA ILE A 524 6.67 -9.66 0.05
C ILE A 524 6.78 -11.11 -0.40
N THR A 525 7.71 -11.87 0.18
CA THR A 525 7.89 -13.29 -0.14
C THR A 525 7.99 -14.14 1.12
N LYS A 526 7.64 -15.43 1.01
CA LYS A 526 7.78 -16.42 2.08
C LYS A 526 9.18 -16.45 2.69
N GLY A 527 10.21 -16.29 1.87
CA GLY A 527 11.60 -16.26 2.35
C GLY A 527 11.85 -15.12 3.34
N ARG A 528 11.28 -13.94 3.09
CA ARG A 528 11.52 -12.74 3.92
C ARG A 528 10.97 -12.88 5.33
N TRP A 529 9.70 -13.26 5.49
CA TRP A 529 9.11 -13.35 6.84
C TRP A 529 9.61 -14.58 7.61
N ASN A 530 9.94 -15.70 6.94
CA ASN A 530 10.60 -16.84 7.60
C ASN A 530 11.98 -16.46 8.15
N THR A 531 12.72 -15.61 7.42
CA THR A 531 14.00 -15.09 7.89
C THR A 531 13.81 -14.21 9.13
N LEU A 532 12.79 -13.35 9.15
CA LEU A 532 12.43 -12.56 10.33
C LEU A 532 12.07 -13.45 11.53
N LEU A 533 11.21 -14.44 11.35
CA LEU A 533 10.84 -15.37 12.43
C LEU A 533 12.06 -16.09 13.01
N THR A 534 13.00 -16.48 12.14
CA THR A 534 14.26 -17.11 12.54
C THR A 534 15.14 -16.15 13.34
N ALA A 535 15.28 -14.90 12.89
CA ALA A 535 16.04 -13.88 13.61
C ALA A 535 15.43 -13.56 14.98
N LEU A 536 14.10 -13.58 15.12
CA LEU A 536 13.44 -13.41 16.43
C LEU A 536 13.74 -14.57 17.39
N GLN A 537 13.85 -15.80 16.89
CA GLN A 537 14.28 -16.95 17.72
C GLN A 537 15.75 -16.80 18.14
N GLN A 538 16.63 -16.40 17.23
CA GLN A 538 18.03 -16.11 17.55
C GLN A 538 18.16 -15.02 18.62
N PHE A 539 17.40 -13.93 18.50
CA PHE A 539 17.34 -12.89 19.52
C PHE A 539 16.96 -13.45 20.88
N LYS A 540 15.93 -14.31 20.96
CA LYS A 540 15.49 -14.93 22.21
C LYS A 540 16.58 -15.82 22.81
N ASP A 541 17.27 -16.61 22.00
CA ASP A 541 18.38 -17.46 22.44
C ASP A 541 19.56 -16.65 22.99
N ASP A 542 19.94 -15.58 22.29
CA ASP A 542 21.03 -14.70 22.69
C ASP A 542 20.67 -13.88 23.93
N TYR A 543 19.40 -13.49 24.07
CA TYR A 543 18.86 -12.87 25.27
C TYR A 543 18.93 -13.85 26.45
N ALA A 544 18.50 -15.10 26.28
CA ALA A 544 18.52 -16.11 27.33
C ALA A 544 19.95 -16.45 27.80
N LYS A 545 20.92 -16.45 26.88
CA LYS A 545 22.35 -16.67 27.18
C LYS A 545 23.04 -15.40 27.71
N ASN A 546 22.35 -14.27 27.72
CA ASN A 546 22.88 -12.93 27.99
C ASN A 546 24.19 -12.67 27.22
N GLN A 547 24.18 -12.96 25.91
CA GLN A 547 25.38 -12.83 25.07
C GLN A 547 25.93 -11.39 25.11
N PRO A 548 27.26 -11.22 25.07
CA PRO A 548 27.87 -9.90 25.12
C PRO A 548 27.59 -9.10 23.83
N MET A 549 27.33 -7.80 23.98
CA MET A 549 26.92 -6.94 22.87
C MET A 549 27.94 -6.88 21.74
N TRP A 550 29.25 -6.98 21.99
CA TRP A 550 30.26 -6.97 20.92
C TRP A 550 30.09 -8.12 19.90
N ARG A 551 29.49 -9.23 20.34
CA ARG A 551 29.20 -10.40 19.49
C ARG A 551 27.89 -10.24 18.73
N ILE A 552 26.90 -9.60 19.36
CA ILE A 552 25.52 -9.52 18.88
C ILE A 552 25.28 -8.28 18.01
N LEU A 553 25.80 -7.12 18.45
CA LEU A 553 25.73 -5.83 17.76
C LEU A 553 27.15 -5.24 17.59
N PRO A 554 28.02 -5.84 16.77
CA PRO A 554 29.38 -5.34 16.54
C PRO A 554 29.41 -3.90 16.01
N GLU A 555 28.52 -3.52 15.09
CA GLU A 555 28.53 -2.16 14.51
C GLU A 555 28.12 -1.11 15.55
N PHE A 556 27.09 -1.42 16.35
CA PHE A 556 26.71 -0.57 17.48
C PHE A 556 27.84 -0.41 18.49
N CYS A 557 28.57 -1.49 18.81
CA CYS A 557 29.67 -1.44 19.76
C CYS A 557 30.87 -0.63 19.25
N GLN A 558 31.15 -0.66 17.94
CA GLN A 558 32.18 0.20 17.34
C GLN A 558 31.86 1.68 17.53
N GLN A 559 30.59 2.07 17.40
CA GLN A 559 30.15 3.45 17.63
C GLN A 559 30.06 3.80 19.11
N PHE A 560 29.73 2.82 19.96
CA PHE A 560 29.54 3.02 21.40
C PHE A 560 30.29 1.96 22.25
N PRO A 561 31.63 2.03 22.34
CA PRO A 561 32.46 1.00 22.97
C PRO A 561 32.13 0.69 24.43
N ARG A 562 31.49 1.64 25.15
CA ARG A 562 31.06 1.46 26.54
C ARG A 562 30.12 0.28 26.77
N TYR A 563 29.43 -0.19 25.72
CA TYR A 563 28.47 -1.28 25.82
C TYR A 563 29.05 -2.65 25.45
N GLU A 564 30.29 -2.74 24.96
CA GLU A 564 30.88 -3.99 24.45
C GLU A 564 30.72 -5.18 25.40
N ARG A 565 31.01 -4.96 26.69
CA ARG A 565 30.99 -5.99 27.74
C ARG A 565 29.62 -6.22 28.37
N MET A 566 28.63 -5.39 28.05
CA MET A 566 27.27 -5.56 28.58
C MET A 566 26.62 -6.77 27.91
N GLY A 567 25.81 -7.53 28.64
CA GLY A 567 25.00 -8.59 28.05
C GLY A 567 23.72 -8.05 27.42
N LEU A 568 23.17 -8.76 26.44
CA LEU A 568 21.94 -8.35 25.75
C LEU A 568 20.74 -8.20 26.72
N ALA A 569 20.57 -9.13 27.66
CA ALA A 569 19.49 -9.06 28.64
C ALA A 569 19.70 -7.92 29.63
N ASP A 570 20.95 -7.67 30.03
CA ASP A 570 21.31 -6.56 30.93
C ASP A 570 20.97 -5.21 30.28
N LEU A 571 21.27 -5.03 28.99
CA LEU A 571 20.94 -3.82 28.25
C LEU A 571 19.42 -3.63 28.13
N CYS A 572 18.68 -4.71 27.83
CA CYS A 572 17.22 -4.69 27.79
C CYS A 572 16.63 -4.24 29.12
N GLN A 573 17.08 -4.85 30.21
CA GLN A 573 16.60 -4.52 31.55
C GLN A 573 16.95 -3.08 31.94
N HIS A 574 18.16 -2.62 31.64
CA HIS A 574 18.59 -1.25 31.92
C HIS A 574 17.69 -0.20 31.23
N ILE A 575 17.39 -0.38 29.94
CA ILE A 575 16.52 0.55 29.21
C ILE A 575 15.06 0.42 29.70
N HIS A 576 14.59 -0.80 29.98
CA HIS A 576 13.25 -1.04 30.52
C HIS A 576 13.02 -0.31 31.87
N GLU A 577 13.99 -0.39 32.79
CA GLU A 577 13.92 0.31 34.08
C GLU A 577 13.89 1.83 33.93
N LEU A 578 14.61 2.38 32.96
CA LEU A 578 14.53 3.81 32.64
C LEU A 578 13.15 4.19 32.10
N TYR A 579 12.58 3.38 31.21
CA TYR A 579 11.24 3.63 30.68
C TYR A 579 10.18 3.59 31.79
N ALA A 580 10.28 2.62 32.70
CA ALA A 580 9.37 2.48 33.84
C ALA A 580 9.55 3.62 34.86
N LYS A 581 10.79 4.01 35.17
CA LYS A 581 11.10 5.08 36.14
C LYS A 581 10.48 6.42 35.75
N TYR A 582 10.44 6.74 34.46
CA TYR A 582 9.91 8.01 33.94
C TYR A 582 8.50 7.90 33.36
N ASP A 583 7.84 6.74 33.50
CA ASP A 583 6.49 6.47 32.95
C ASP A 583 6.33 6.95 31.50
N ILE A 584 7.31 6.60 30.65
CA ILE A 584 7.40 7.15 29.29
C ILE A 584 6.17 6.79 28.46
N ALA A 585 5.60 5.60 28.68
CA ALA A 585 4.40 5.16 27.96
C ALA A 585 3.25 6.14 28.15
N ARG A 586 2.91 6.47 29.41
CA ARG A 586 1.83 7.41 29.72
C ARG A 586 2.11 8.81 29.20
N LEU A 587 3.34 9.30 29.36
CA LEU A 587 3.75 10.61 28.85
C LEU A 587 3.58 10.71 27.32
N THR A 588 3.94 9.65 26.59
CA THR A 588 3.76 9.62 25.14
C THR A 588 2.29 9.52 24.71
N THR A 589 1.43 8.90 25.50
CA THR A 589 -0.02 8.84 25.22
C THR A 589 -0.69 10.19 25.50
N GLU A 590 -0.42 10.81 26.65
CA GLU A 590 -1.04 12.07 27.09
C GLU A 590 -0.66 13.26 26.20
N MET A 591 0.54 13.29 25.60
CA MET A 591 0.96 14.38 24.71
C MET A 591 0.06 14.57 23.47
N TYR A 592 -0.70 13.55 23.08
CA TYR A 592 -1.51 13.57 21.86
C TYR A 592 -3.03 13.60 22.11
N LEU A 593 -3.48 13.49 23.36
CA LEU A 593 -4.88 13.59 23.78
C LEU A 593 -5.20 15.02 24.25
#